data_AF-A0A218NLX3-F1
#
_entry.id   AF-A0A218NLX3-F1
#
_cell.length_a   1.000
_cell.length_b   1.000
_cell.length_c   1.000
_cell.angle_alpha   90.00
_cell.angle_beta   90.00
_cell.angle_gamma   90.00
#
_symmetry.space_group_name_H-M   'P 1'
#
loop_
_entity.id
_entity.type
_entity.pdbx_description
1 polymer ?
#
loop_
_entity_poly.entity_id
_entity_poly.type
_entity_poly.pdbx_seq_one_letter_code
_entity_poly.pdbx_strand_id
1 'polypeptide(L)'
;MLKNNPVNSENSFDPEYAPSITKALKMIKKLDDLGMLDYMSEVLDTEDTMESISTLIKSDEAVALRAKADQLRPLVGIIADKDTMSAIANLATILSALQKVGLLDPVIGMLKDDEVINAVMGLISNDFTMNLIANAKPILNSLSKLDLSAIPKYLDVLSSALTYMENGTIPPVKGLTGMLHELGDKDTQKGLGIVFYLLKSLGSANSTTQKADDKS
;
A
#
# COMPACT_ATOMS: atom_id res chain seq x y z
N MET A 1 -53.73 -32.58 20.54
CA MET A 1 -53.12 -33.31 19.41
C MET A 1 -51.83 -32.61 19.04
N LEU A 2 -50.68 -33.14 19.47
CA LEU A 2 -49.36 -32.57 19.24
C LEU A 2 -48.78 -33.13 17.94
N LYS A 3 -48.31 -32.23 17.07
CA LYS A 3 -47.67 -32.53 15.78
C LYS A 3 -46.30 -33.16 16.02
N ASN A 4 -46.08 -34.38 15.52
CA ASN A 4 -44.75 -34.98 15.42
C ASN A 4 -44.11 -34.58 14.09
N ASN A 5 -42.99 -33.88 14.17
CA ASN A 5 -42.14 -33.48 13.06
C ASN A 5 -41.18 -34.66 12.76
N PRO A 6 -41.10 -35.20 11.53
CA PRO A 6 -40.09 -36.20 11.20
C PRO A 6 -38.72 -35.53 11.04
N VAL A 7 -37.76 -36.00 11.83
CA VAL A 7 -36.34 -35.66 11.72
C VAL A 7 -35.83 -36.18 10.37
N ASN A 8 -35.46 -35.25 9.48
CA ASN A 8 -34.87 -35.57 8.18
C ASN A 8 -33.37 -35.83 8.38
N SER A 9 -32.93 -37.09 8.31
CA SER A 9 -31.52 -37.47 8.38
C SER A 9 -30.96 -37.70 6.97
N GLU A 10 -30.66 -36.63 6.25
CA GLU A 10 -29.85 -36.69 5.02
C GLU A 10 -28.36 -36.71 5.39
N ASN A 11 -27.83 -37.90 5.69
CA ASN A 11 -26.40 -38.18 5.51
C ASN A 11 -26.22 -38.73 4.10
N SER A 12 -26.15 -37.87 3.10
CA SER A 12 -25.72 -38.29 1.76
C SER A 12 -24.20 -38.31 1.71
N PHE A 13 -23.62 -39.51 1.69
CA PHE A 13 -22.21 -39.67 1.37
C PHE A 13 -22.00 -39.20 -0.06
N ASP A 14 -21.04 -38.29 -0.25
CA ASP A 14 -20.70 -37.76 -1.58
C ASP A 14 -20.26 -38.93 -2.50
N PRO A 15 -20.91 -39.11 -3.66
CA PRO A 15 -20.73 -40.26 -4.55
C PRO A 15 -19.30 -40.43 -5.08
N GLU A 16 -18.46 -39.38 -5.02
CA GLU A 16 -17.04 -39.46 -5.37
C GLU A 16 -16.25 -40.39 -4.42
N TYR A 17 -16.68 -40.52 -3.16
CA TYR A 17 -16.02 -41.38 -2.17
C TYR A 17 -16.55 -42.82 -2.16
N ALA A 18 -17.64 -43.11 -2.88
CA ALA A 18 -18.27 -44.43 -2.90
C ALA A 18 -17.30 -45.58 -3.28
N PRO A 19 -16.37 -45.43 -4.25
CA PRO A 19 -15.39 -46.46 -4.57
C PRO A 19 -14.37 -46.69 -3.44
N SER A 20 -13.91 -45.62 -2.79
CA SER A 20 -12.95 -45.66 -1.68
C SER A 20 -13.57 -46.28 -0.43
N ILE A 21 -14.81 -45.92 -0.13
CA ILE A 21 -15.61 -46.53 0.96
C ILE A 21 -15.83 -48.01 0.67
N THR A 22 -16.18 -48.38 -0.56
CA THR A 22 -16.33 -49.80 -0.94
C THR A 22 -15.03 -50.58 -0.80
N LYS A 23 -13.89 -49.99 -1.16
CA LYS A 23 -12.58 -50.61 -1.02
C LYS A 23 -12.18 -50.77 0.46
N ALA A 24 -12.45 -49.75 1.29
CA ALA A 24 -12.25 -49.81 2.72
C ALA A 24 -13.12 -50.90 3.36
N LEU A 25 -14.41 -50.99 3.00
CA LEU A 25 -15.31 -52.04 3.47
C LEU A 25 -14.85 -53.45 3.06
N LYS A 26 -14.35 -53.63 1.84
CA LYS A 26 -13.76 -54.92 1.40
C LYS A 26 -12.49 -55.26 2.18
N MET A 27 -11.69 -54.27 2.54
CA MET A 27 -10.49 -54.48 3.36
C MET A 27 -10.86 -54.86 4.79
N ILE A 28 -11.81 -54.14 5.39
CA ILE A 28 -12.36 -54.44 6.72
C ILE A 28 -12.94 -55.86 6.74
N LYS A 29 -13.75 -56.22 5.73
CA LYS A 29 -14.30 -57.58 5.61
C LYS A 29 -13.21 -58.65 5.46
N LYS A 30 -12.12 -58.38 4.71
CA LYS A 30 -10.99 -59.31 4.65
C LYS A 30 -10.26 -59.46 5.98
N LEU A 31 -10.14 -58.38 6.75
CA LEU A 31 -9.55 -58.41 8.09
C LEU A 31 -10.44 -59.19 9.07
N ASP A 32 -11.76 -59.04 8.93
CA ASP A 32 -12.78 -59.79 9.67
C ASP A 32 -12.72 -61.29 9.35
N ASP A 33 -12.74 -61.63 8.06
CA ASP A 33 -12.62 -63.02 7.58
C ASP A 33 -11.29 -63.69 8.01
N LEU A 34 -10.24 -62.90 8.27
CA LEU A 34 -8.94 -63.38 8.77
C LEU A 34 -8.88 -63.49 10.30
N GLY A 35 -9.97 -63.18 11.03
CA GLY A 35 -10.00 -63.14 12.49
C GLY A 35 -9.13 -62.04 13.09
N MET A 36 -8.63 -61.11 12.27
CA MET A 36 -7.81 -60.00 12.73
C MET A 36 -8.64 -58.99 13.51
N LEU A 37 -9.92 -58.81 13.15
CA LEU A 37 -10.81 -57.94 13.92
C LEU A 37 -11.12 -58.51 15.30
N ASP A 38 -11.33 -59.82 15.41
CA ASP A 38 -11.53 -60.48 16.71
C ASP A 38 -10.26 -60.41 17.57
N TYR A 39 -9.08 -60.69 17.00
CA TYR A 39 -7.81 -60.54 17.71
C TYR A 39 -7.56 -59.09 18.13
N MET A 40 -7.87 -58.12 17.28
CA MET A 40 -7.76 -56.70 17.64
C MET A 40 -8.77 -56.33 18.73
N SER A 41 -10.00 -56.87 18.69
CA SER A 41 -10.99 -56.69 19.76
C SER A 41 -10.48 -57.29 21.06
N GLU A 42 -10.01 -58.54 21.05
CA GLU A 42 -9.49 -59.22 22.22
C GLU A 42 -8.27 -58.51 22.81
N VAL A 43 -7.33 -58.09 21.96
CA VAL A 43 -6.18 -57.28 22.40
C VAL A 43 -6.64 -55.95 22.98
N LEU A 44 -7.62 -55.26 22.39
CA LEU A 44 -8.14 -53.97 22.88
C LEU A 44 -9.15 -54.11 24.04
N ASP A 45 -9.71 -55.28 24.28
CA ASP A 45 -10.65 -55.56 25.38
C ASP A 45 -9.92 -55.95 26.67
N THR A 46 -8.59 -56.16 26.61
CA THR A 46 -7.80 -56.33 27.82
C THR A 46 -7.68 -55.02 28.58
N GLU A 47 -8.02 -55.06 29.87
CA GLU A 47 -7.97 -53.89 30.75
C GLU A 47 -6.56 -53.28 30.79
N ASP A 48 -5.52 -54.13 30.74
CA ASP A 48 -4.11 -53.72 30.72
C ASP A 48 -3.71 -52.94 29.46
N THR A 49 -4.20 -53.29 28.27
CA THR A 49 -3.90 -52.54 27.05
C THR A 49 -4.69 -51.23 26.99
N MET A 50 -5.94 -51.23 27.44
CA MET A 50 -6.73 -50.00 27.55
C MET A 50 -6.16 -49.05 28.60
N GLU A 51 -5.62 -49.59 29.69
CA GLU A 51 -4.90 -48.81 30.70
C GLU A 51 -3.57 -48.28 30.17
N SER A 52 -2.82 -49.09 29.40
CA SER A 52 -1.59 -48.66 28.73
C SER A 52 -1.83 -47.59 27.66
N ILE A 53 -2.90 -47.72 26.87
CA ILE A 53 -3.31 -46.71 25.89
C ILE A 53 -3.79 -45.44 26.60
N SER A 54 -4.56 -45.59 27.69
CA SER A 54 -5.04 -44.49 28.53
C SER A 54 -3.89 -43.73 29.18
N THR A 55 -2.88 -44.42 29.71
CA THR A 55 -1.69 -43.81 30.31
C THR A 55 -0.79 -43.15 29.28
N LEU A 56 -0.64 -43.72 28.07
CA LEU A 56 0.08 -43.06 26.97
C LEU A 56 -0.64 -41.79 26.48
N ILE A 57 -1.97 -41.80 26.39
CA ILE A 57 -2.77 -40.62 25.99
C ILE A 57 -2.77 -39.55 27.09
N LYS A 58 -2.69 -39.97 28.35
CA LYS A 58 -2.59 -39.10 29.53
C LYS A 58 -1.15 -38.75 29.88
N SER A 59 -0.14 -39.28 29.17
CA SER A 59 1.25 -39.05 29.52
C SER A 59 1.55 -37.54 29.45
N ASP A 60 2.49 -37.11 30.28
CA ASP A 60 2.88 -35.70 30.35
C ASP A 60 3.36 -35.19 28.98
N GLU A 61 3.96 -36.04 28.13
CA GLU A 61 4.31 -35.66 26.76
C GLU A 61 3.09 -35.43 25.86
N ALA A 62 2.07 -36.30 25.92
CA ALA A 62 0.85 -36.16 25.12
C ALA A 62 0.03 -34.92 25.56
N VAL A 63 -0.02 -34.68 26.87
CA VAL A 63 -0.64 -33.49 27.46
C VAL A 63 0.15 -32.23 27.08
N ALA A 64 1.48 -32.25 27.15
CA ALA A 64 2.32 -31.13 26.74
C ALA A 64 2.20 -30.83 25.23
N LEU A 65 2.07 -31.86 24.39
CA LEU A 65 1.86 -31.69 22.95
C LEU A 65 0.49 -31.05 22.66
N ARG A 66 -0.58 -31.50 23.34
CA ARG A 66 -1.89 -30.85 23.26
C ARG A 66 -1.84 -29.40 23.73
N ALA A 67 -1.19 -29.13 24.86
CA ALA A 67 -1.04 -27.77 25.36
C ALA A 67 -0.30 -26.86 24.35
N LYS A 68 0.76 -27.35 23.70
CA LYS A 68 1.46 -26.62 22.63
C LYS A 68 0.57 -26.43 21.39
N ALA A 69 -0.20 -27.44 20.99
CA ALA A 69 -1.13 -27.33 19.88
C ALA A 69 -2.24 -26.31 20.17
N ASP A 70 -2.78 -26.29 21.39
CA ASP A 70 -3.77 -25.31 21.85
C ASP A 70 -3.20 -23.89 21.91
N GLN A 71 -1.92 -23.73 22.26
CA GLN A 71 -1.21 -22.44 22.21
C GLN A 71 -0.99 -21.93 20.78
N LEU A 72 -0.82 -22.83 19.80
CA LEU A 72 -0.63 -22.48 18.39
C LEU A 72 -1.95 -22.23 17.67
N ARG A 73 -3.05 -22.83 18.12
CA ARG A 73 -4.39 -22.68 17.53
C ARG A 73 -4.84 -21.22 17.34
N PRO A 74 -4.69 -20.29 18.30
CA PRO A 74 -5.02 -18.89 18.07
C PRO A 74 -4.11 -18.22 17.04
N LEU A 75 -2.82 -18.58 16.97
CA LEU A 75 -1.89 -18.06 15.95
C LEU A 75 -2.26 -18.56 14.54
N VAL A 76 -2.63 -19.84 14.44
CA VAL A 76 -3.17 -20.40 13.19
C VAL A 76 -4.47 -19.70 12.81
N GLY A 77 -5.33 -19.38 13.77
CA GLY A 77 -6.55 -18.60 13.54
C GLY A 77 -6.25 -17.18 13.03
N ILE A 78 -5.27 -16.48 13.62
CA ILE A 78 -4.85 -15.14 13.19
C ILE A 78 -4.24 -15.18 11.79
N ILE A 79 -3.41 -16.17 11.47
CA ILE A 79 -2.78 -16.29 10.15
C ILE A 79 -3.79 -16.73 9.10
N ALA A 80 -4.73 -17.62 9.45
CA ALA A 80 -5.79 -18.07 8.55
C ALA A 80 -6.90 -17.04 8.37
N ASP A 81 -6.93 -15.99 9.20
CA ASP A 81 -7.82 -14.85 9.02
C ASP A 81 -7.56 -14.20 7.65
N LYS A 82 -8.65 -13.93 6.93
CA LYS A 82 -8.61 -13.45 5.55
C LYS A 82 -7.95 -12.08 5.45
N ASP A 83 -8.14 -11.21 6.44
CA ASP A 83 -7.59 -9.87 6.44
C ASP A 83 -6.09 -9.92 6.73
N THR A 84 -5.65 -10.79 7.64
CA THR A 84 -4.23 -11.07 7.87
C THR A 84 -3.56 -11.65 6.62
N MET A 85 -4.17 -12.63 5.96
CA MET A 85 -3.65 -13.19 4.71
C MET A 85 -3.52 -12.13 3.60
N SER A 86 -4.51 -11.23 3.49
CA SER A 86 -4.49 -10.11 2.56
C SER A 86 -3.35 -9.14 2.88
N ALA A 87 -3.17 -8.78 4.15
CA ALA A 87 -2.08 -7.92 4.60
C ALA A 87 -0.70 -8.52 4.29
N ILE A 88 -0.51 -9.82 4.55
CA ILE A 88 0.72 -10.55 4.23
C ILE A 88 0.97 -10.57 2.72
N ALA A 89 -0.05 -10.83 1.90
CA ALA A 89 0.06 -10.82 0.45
C ALA A 89 0.42 -9.43 -0.10
N ASN A 90 -0.16 -8.37 0.47
CA ASN A 90 0.16 -6.99 0.12
C ASN A 90 1.61 -6.63 0.50
N LEU A 91 2.05 -7.01 1.70
CA LEU A 91 3.44 -6.84 2.13
C LEU A 91 4.41 -7.58 1.20
N ALA A 92 4.14 -8.83 0.85
CA ALA A 92 4.95 -9.60 -0.09
C ALA A 92 5.02 -8.93 -1.47
N THR A 93 3.91 -8.35 -1.93
CA THR A 93 3.84 -7.60 -3.19
C THR A 93 4.69 -6.33 -3.14
N ILE A 94 4.60 -5.55 -2.06
CA ILE A 94 5.40 -4.34 -1.84
C ILE A 94 6.89 -4.68 -1.79
N LEU A 95 7.28 -5.68 -1.00
CA LEU A 95 8.68 -6.12 -0.89
C LEU A 95 9.21 -6.57 -2.26
N SER A 96 8.41 -7.32 -3.03
CA SER A 96 8.77 -7.74 -4.38
C SER A 96 8.93 -6.55 -5.33
N ALA A 97 8.06 -5.53 -5.23
CA ALA A 97 8.16 -4.33 -6.04
C ALA A 97 9.42 -3.53 -5.70
N LEU A 98 9.70 -3.32 -4.41
CA LEU A 98 10.90 -2.63 -3.91
C LEU A 98 12.18 -3.37 -4.33
N GLN A 99 12.18 -4.70 -4.28
CA GLN A 99 13.31 -5.50 -4.73
C GLN A 99 13.58 -5.34 -6.23
N LYS A 100 12.53 -5.35 -7.06
CA LYS A 100 12.65 -5.18 -8.52
C LYS A 100 13.25 -3.83 -8.92
N VAL A 101 13.03 -2.79 -8.13
CA VAL A 101 13.59 -1.45 -8.38
C VAL A 101 14.88 -1.19 -7.59
N GLY A 102 15.42 -2.18 -6.89
CA GLY A 102 16.67 -2.06 -6.12
C GLY A 102 16.55 -1.18 -4.86
N LEU A 103 15.33 -0.93 -4.37
CA LEU A 103 15.07 -0.06 -3.22
C LEU A 103 14.83 -0.82 -1.91
N LEU A 104 14.81 -2.16 -1.94
CA LEU A 104 14.52 -2.97 -0.74
C LEU A 104 15.50 -2.66 0.40
N ASP A 105 16.81 -2.74 0.15
CA ASP A 105 17.84 -2.52 1.19
C ASP A 105 17.85 -1.07 1.72
N PRO A 106 17.77 -0.02 0.86
CA PRO A 106 17.59 1.35 1.33
C PRO A 106 16.35 1.55 2.20
N VAL A 107 15.20 1.01 1.78
CA VAL A 107 13.95 1.12 2.55
C VAL A 107 14.06 0.39 3.88
N ILE A 108 14.65 -0.81 3.92
CA ILE A 108 14.92 -1.51 5.19
C ILE A 108 15.86 -0.69 6.08
N GLY A 109 16.87 -0.03 5.50
CA GLY A 109 17.76 0.87 6.23
C GLY A 109 17.01 2.06 6.83
N MET A 110 16.13 2.70 6.05
CA MET A 110 15.28 3.81 6.49
C MET A 110 14.29 3.38 7.58
N LEU A 111 13.71 2.18 7.48
CA LEU A 111 12.77 1.65 8.48
C LEU A 111 13.42 1.26 9.82
N LYS A 112 14.76 1.25 9.90
CA LYS A 112 15.48 1.06 11.17
C LYS A 112 15.70 2.37 11.93
N ASP A 113 15.39 3.49 11.30
CA ASP A 113 15.57 4.82 11.84
C ASP A 113 14.20 5.46 12.08
N ASP A 114 13.84 5.59 13.35
CA ASP A 114 12.54 6.15 13.77
C ASP A 114 12.38 7.62 13.36
N GLU A 115 13.46 8.41 13.26
CA GLU A 115 13.40 9.79 12.78
C GLU A 115 13.06 9.83 11.30
N VAL A 116 13.65 8.94 10.51
CA VAL A 116 13.37 8.83 9.07
C VAL A 116 11.95 8.34 8.83
N ILE A 117 11.46 7.36 9.60
CA ILE A 117 10.06 6.91 9.52
C ILE A 117 9.10 8.07 9.79
N ASN A 118 9.33 8.83 10.87
CA ASN A 118 8.48 9.95 11.23
C ASN A 118 8.51 11.07 10.18
N ALA A 119 9.68 11.36 9.62
CA ALA A 119 9.83 12.33 8.53
C ALA A 119 9.07 11.87 7.27
N VAL A 120 9.20 10.61 6.87
CA VAL A 120 8.50 10.04 5.72
C VAL A 120 6.99 10.03 5.94
N MET A 121 6.52 9.64 7.13
CA MET A 121 5.09 9.71 7.47
C MET A 121 4.57 11.15 7.44
N GLY A 122 5.34 12.11 7.94
CA GLY A 122 5.02 13.53 7.88
C GLY A 122 4.94 14.04 6.44
N LEU A 123 5.84 13.61 5.56
CA LEU A 123 5.83 13.95 4.15
C LEU A 123 4.63 13.32 3.42
N ILE A 124 4.33 12.04 3.63
CA ILE A 124 3.21 11.35 2.97
C ILE A 124 1.85 11.86 3.47
N SER A 125 1.76 12.24 4.75
CA SER A 125 0.52 12.79 5.33
C SER A 125 0.31 14.26 4.96
N ASN A 126 1.26 14.88 4.27
CA ASN A 126 1.17 16.27 3.86
C ASN A 126 0.55 16.38 2.45
N ASP A 127 -0.56 17.11 2.36
CA ASP A 127 -1.30 17.32 1.12
C ASP A 127 -0.47 17.95 -0.01
N PHE A 128 0.48 18.82 0.34
CA PHE A 128 1.38 19.42 -0.65
C PHE A 128 2.31 18.38 -1.27
N THR A 129 2.88 17.47 -0.46
CA THR A 129 3.70 16.37 -0.99
C THR A 129 2.89 15.45 -1.88
N MET A 130 1.67 15.08 -1.47
CA MET A 130 0.79 14.23 -2.27
C MET A 130 0.39 14.89 -3.59
N ASN A 131 0.10 16.19 -3.56
CA ASN A 131 -0.16 16.99 -4.75
C ASN A 131 1.08 17.07 -5.66
N LEU A 132 2.26 17.26 -5.08
CA LEU A 132 3.53 17.28 -5.80
C LEU A 132 3.83 15.94 -6.47
N ILE A 133 3.63 14.81 -5.79
CA ILE A 133 3.82 13.46 -6.34
C ILE A 133 2.82 13.22 -7.48
N ALA A 134 1.55 13.54 -7.26
CA ALA A 134 0.50 13.39 -8.27
C ALA A 134 0.79 14.20 -9.55
N ASN A 135 1.41 15.38 -9.38
CA ASN A 135 1.76 16.28 -10.47
C ASN A 135 3.26 16.27 -10.83
N ALA A 136 4.03 15.30 -10.33
CA ALA A 136 5.49 15.31 -10.48
C ALA A 136 5.90 15.27 -11.95
N LYS A 137 5.20 14.48 -12.77
CA LYS A 137 5.49 14.33 -14.20
C LYS A 137 5.23 15.63 -14.99
N PRO A 138 4.05 16.29 -14.90
CA PRO A 138 3.86 17.58 -15.57
C PRO A 138 4.75 18.70 -15.01
N ILE A 139 5.07 18.69 -13.71
CA ILE A 139 6.00 19.65 -13.09
C ILE A 139 7.42 19.46 -13.65
N LEU A 140 7.95 18.24 -13.64
CA LEU A 140 9.27 17.92 -14.21
C LEU A 140 9.33 18.24 -15.70
N ASN A 141 8.27 17.99 -16.45
CA ASN A 141 8.16 18.39 -17.86
C ASN A 141 8.09 19.91 -18.08
N SER A 142 7.64 20.68 -17.07
CA SER A 142 7.62 22.14 -17.14
C SER A 142 8.98 22.71 -16.74
N LEU A 143 9.63 22.12 -15.74
CA LEU A 143 10.98 22.45 -15.32
C LEU A 143 12.02 22.13 -16.41
N SER A 144 11.85 21.04 -17.17
CA SER A 144 12.75 20.70 -18.29
C SER A 144 12.67 21.67 -19.46
N LYS A 145 11.61 22.48 -19.55
CA LYS A 145 11.45 23.56 -20.54
C LYS A 145 12.05 24.87 -20.06
N LEU A 146 12.40 25.00 -18.78
CA LEU A 146 13.09 26.17 -18.27
C LEU A 146 14.57 26.08 -18.62
N ASP A 147 15.08 27.14 -19.24
CA ASP A 147 16.51 27.30 -19.40
C ASP A 147 17.13 27.70 -18.05
N LEU A 148 17.66 26.69 -17.36
CA LEU A 148 18.29 26.87 -16.05
C LEU A 148 19.51 27.81 -16.10
N SER A 149 20.12 28.01 -17.28
CA SER A 149 21.25 28.93 -17.44
C SER A 149 20.84 30.41 -17.40
N ALA A 150 19.57 30.71 -17.66
CA ALA A 150 19.03 32.06 -17.60
C ALA A 150 18.50 32.45 -16.20
N ILE A 151 18.28 31.47 -15.31
CA ILE A 151 17.75 31.69 -13.95
C ILE A 151 18.59 32.67 -13.13
N PRO A 152 19.94 32.55 -13.07
CA PRO A 152 20.76 33.48 -12.29
C PRO A 152 20.56 34.94 -12.70
N LYS A 153 20.44 35.20 -14.02
CA LYS A 153 20.19 36.54 -14.55
C LYS A 153 18.85 37.13 -14.08
N TYR A 154 17.79 36.31 -14.00
CA TYR A 154 16.50 36.76 -13.49
C TYR A 154 16.53 36.99 -11.97
N LEU A 155 17.25 36.14 -11.23
CA LEU A 155 17.45 36.32 -9.80
C LEU A 155 18.25 37.58 -9.50
N ASP A 156 19.31 37.88 -10.25
CA ASP A 156 20.10 39.10 -10.10
C ASP A 156 19.26 40.37 -10.32
N VAL A 157 18.39 40.37 -11.35
CA VAL A 157 17.46 41.48 -11.60
C VAL A 157 16.44 41.62 -10.47
N LEU A 158 15.89 40.51 -9.98
CA LEU A 158 14.92 40.52 -8.87
C LEU A 158 15.56 40.99 -7.56
N SER A 159 16.75 40.46 -7.24
CA SER A 159 17.54 40.86 -6.07
C SER A 159 17.92 42.33 -6.15
N SER A 160 18.38 42.81 -7.30
CA SER A 160 18.67 44.24 -7.49
C SER A 160 17.42 45.09 -7.23
N ALA A 161 16.27 44.72 -7.79
CA ALA A 161 15.01 45.42 -7.58
C ALA A 161 14.56 45.42 -6.11
N LEU A 162 14.69 44.28 -5.41
CA LEU A 162 14.39 44.16 -3.98
C LEU A 162 15.32 45.05 -3.15
N THR A 163 16.62 45.03 -3.42
CA THR A 163 17.61 45.88 -2.76
C THR A 163 17.32 47.37 -3.00
N TYR A 164 16.86 47.79 -4.18
CA TYR A 164 16.46 49.17 -4.44
C TYR A 164 15.16 49.57 -3.72
N MET A 165 14.22 48.64 -3.55
CA MET A 165 13.00 48.86 -2.78
C MET A 165 13.27 48.95 -1.27
N GLU A 166 14.20 48.15 -0.77
CA GLU A 166 14.59 48.11 0.65
C GLU A 166 15.50 49.28 1.04
N ASN A 167 16.44 49.66 0.18
CA ASN A 167 17.40 50.76 0.43
C ASN A 167 16.89 52.15 0.00
N GLY A 168 15.63 52.26 -0.42
CA GLY A 168 14.86 53.51 -0.36
C GLY A 168 15.37 54.69 -1.19
N THR A 169 15.92 54.48 -2.38
CA THR A 169 16.19 55.59 -3.33
C THR A 169 15.85 55.21 -4.76
N ILE A 170 14.57 54.97 -5.02
CA ILE A 170 14.04 55.06 -6.38
C ILE A 170 14.06 56.56 -6.73
N PRO A 171 14.88 57.03 -7.70
CA PRO A 171 14.91 58.44 -8.06
C PRO A 171 13.49 58.84 -8.52
N PRO A 172 12.88 59.87 -7.92
CA PRO A 172 11.52 60.25 -8.29
C PRO A 172 11.49 60.71 -9.74
N VAL A 173 10.53 60.19 -10.50
CA VAL A 173 10.26 60.66 -11.87
C VAL A 173 9.96 62.16 -11.83
N LYS A 174 10.79 62.95 -12.52
CA LYS A 174 10.77 64.43 -12.51
C LYS A 174 9.58 64.99 -13.30
N GLY A 175 8.35 64.71 -12.86
CA GLY A 175 7.10 65.16 -13.48
C GLY A 175 6.74 64.41 -14.78
N LEU A 176 5.69 64.88 -15.47
CA LEU A 176 5.13 64.22 -16.68
C LEU A 176 6.14 64.10 -17.83
N THR A 177 7.01 65.11 -18.00
CA THR A 177 8.08 65.08 -19.00
C THR A 177 9.19 64.11 -18.64
N GLY A 178 9.56 64.02 -17.36
CA GLY A 178 10.49 63.02 -16.85
C GLY A 178 9.95 61.60 -17.02
N MET A 179 8.67 61.38 -16.75
CA MET A 179 8.00 60.10 -16.99
C MET A 179 8.01 59.73 -18.48
N LEU A 180 7.68 60.67 -19.38
CA LEU A 180 7.75 60.45 -20.83
C LEU A 180 9.17 60.15 -21.32
N HIS A 181 10.18 60.78 -20.73
CA HIS A 181 11.58 60.52 -21.05
C HIS A 181 11.99 59.11 -20.61
N GLU A 182 11.64 58.70 -19.39
CA GLU A 182 11.92 57.35 -18.89
C GLU A 182 11.15 56.29 -19.68
N LEU A 183 9.91 56.54 -20.08
CA LEU A 183 9.15 55.67 -21.01
C LEU A 183 9.73 55.67 -22.44
N GLY A 184 10.48 56.71 -22.80
CA GLY A 184 11.22 56.84 -24.05
C GLY A 184 12.53 56.07 -24.06
N ASP A 185 13.05 55.71 -22.88
CA ASP A 185 14.30 54.97 -22.74
C ASP A 185 14.19 53.55 -23.31
N LYS A 186 15.25 53.12 -24.00
CA LYS A 186 15.28 51.86 -24.75
C LYS A 186 15.19 50.64 -23.83
N ASP A 187 15.73 50.71 -22.62
CA ASP A 187 15.70 49.60 -21.68
C ASP A 187 14.40 49.56 -20.88
N THR A 188 13.85 50.74 -20.52
CA THR A 188 12.48 50.84 -19.97
C THR A 188 11.44 50.31 -20.96
N GLN A 189 11.56 50.64 -22.25
CA GLN A 189 10.65 50.12 -23.29
C GLN A 189 10.73 48.60 -23.45
N LYS A 190 11.93 48.02 -23.40
CA LYS A 190 12.09 46.55 -23.40
C LYS A 190 11.46 45.93 -22.15
N GLY A 191 11.67 46.52 -20.98
CA GLY A 191 11.05 46.09 -19.72
C GLY A 191 9.52 46.10 -19.79
N LEU A 192 8.93 47.21 -20.26
CA LEU A 192 7.49 47.32 -20.49
C LEU A 192 6.99 46.33 -21.55
N GLY A 193 7.77 46.09 -22.60
CA GLY A 193 7.47 45.06 -23.59
C GLY A 193 7.37 43.66 -22.98
N ILE A 194 8.27 43.31 -22.06
CA ILE A 194 8.23 42.05 -21.31
C ILE A 194 6.98 42.00 -20.42
N VAL A 195 6.66 43.10 -19.71
CA VAL A 195 5.45 43.18 -18.86
C VAL A 195 4.18 42.97 -19.69
N PHE A 196 4.03 43.66 -20.82
CA PHE A 196 2.88 43.48 -21.70
C PHE A 196 2.82 42.09 -22.33
N TYR A 197 3.97 41.50 -22.66
CA TYR A 197 4.02 40.12 -23.15
C TYR A 197 3.59 39.11 -22.09
N LEU A 198 4.00 39.28 -20.82
CA LEU A 198 3.54 38.46 -19.71
C LEU A 198 2.03 38.60 -19.49
N LEU A 199 1.51 39.82 -19.46
CA LEU A 199 0.07 40.08 -19.34
C LEU A 199 -0.72 39.41 -20.48
N LYS A 200 -0.22 39.51 -21.72
CA LYS A 200 -0.82 38.87 -22.88
C LYS A 200 -0.77 37.34 -22.80
N SER A 201 0.34 36.79 -22.32
CA SER A 201 0.53 35.34 -22.17
C SER A 201 -0.36 34.77 -21.08
N LEU A 202 -0.51 35.46 -19.95
CA LEU A 202 -1.42 35.10 -18.85
C LEU A 202 -2.89 35.16 -19.30
N GLY A 203 -3.28 36.21 -20.01
CA GLY A 203 -4.62 36.32 -20.59
C GLY A 203 -4.92 35.20 -21.59
N SER A 204 -3.94 34.85 -22.42
CA SER A 204 -4.07 33.77 -23.39
C SER A 204 -4.22 32.40 -22.71
N ALA A 205 -3.40 32.10 -21.69
CA ALA A 205 -3.45 30.85 -20.94
C ALA A 205 -4.79 30.61 -20.24
N ASN A 206 -5.42 31.67 -19.71
CA ASN A 206 -6.73 31.59 -19.04
C ASN A 206 -7.92 31.59 -20.01
N SER A 207 -7.74 32.04 -21.27
CA SER A 207 -8.80 32.04 -22.30
C SER A 207 -8.93 30.71 -23.05
N THR A 208 -7.88 29.88 -23.08
CA THR A 208 -7.89 28.54 -23.69
C THR A 208 -8.63 27.48 -22.87
N THR A 209 -8.71 27.66 -21.54
CA THR A 209 -9.43 26.75 -20.63
C THR A 209 -10.95 26.90 -20.73
N GLN A 210 -11.47 28.08 -21.12
CA GLN A 210 -12.91 28.32 -21.24
C GLN A 210 -13.57 27.69 -22.48
N LYS A 211 -12.79 27.33 -23.52
CA LYS A 211 -13.34 26.73 -24.76
C LYS A 211 -13.54 25.20 -24.69
N ALA A 212 -13.12 24.55 -23.61
CA ALA A 212 -13.29 23.11 -23.42
C ALA A 212 -14.61 22.75 -22.73
N ASP A 213 -15.18 23.65 -21.91
CA ASP A 213 -16.42 23.41 -21.15
C ASP A 213 -17.70 23.82 -21.88
N ASP A 214 -17.61 24.55 -23.01
CA ASP A 214 -18.78 24.99 -23.79
C ASP A 214 -19.19 23.99 -24.91
N LYS A 215 -18.68 22.75 -24.82
CA LYS A 215 -19.00 21.62 -25.72
C LYS A 215 -19.28 20.31 -24.97
N SER A 216 -19.97 20.39 -23.83
CA SER A 216 -20.58 19.23 -23.16
C SER A 216 -22.07 19.44 -22.99
#